data_AF-A0A7Y1T9N0-F1
#
_entry.id   AF-A0A7Y1T9N0-F1
#
_cell.length_a   1.000
_cell.length_b   1.000
_cell.length_c   1.000
_cell.angle_alpha   90.00
_cell.angle_beta   90.00
_cell.angle_gamma   90.00
#
_symmetry.space_group_name_H-M   'P 1'
#
loop_
_entity.id
_entity.type
_entity.pdbx_description
1 polymer ?
#
loop_
_entity_poly.entity_id
_entity_poly.type
_entity_poly.pdbx_seq_one_letter_code
_entity_poly.pdbx_strand_id
1 'polypeptide(L)'
;MQTRLASLPGAFNNIFLTLALCVVSLGASHPSYAEYQLLDRIVAIADDDAVLASHVRDKMQQIKSVLARRGAAVPPDSVLYEQVLERAIIDSLQLQRAYKAGMRVSDQELNEAMERIAAQNRMSLQQFREALEQSGQSYLAAREQTREEILMRRIQQRSVMRKMSITQSEVDNFLASEQGQKLLQPEFNIDHILLPLPASASDAVRE
;
A
#
# COMPACT_ATOMS: atom_id res chain seq x y z
N MET A 1 52.73 -22.09 -86.35
CA MET A 1 52.79 -20.71 -85.80
C MET A 1 51.44 -20.41 -85.17
N GLN A 2 51.47 -20.03 -83.88
CA GLN A 2 50.49 -19.29 -83.06
C GLN A 2 49.00 -19.23 -83.46
N THR A 3 48.13 -19.65 -82.53
CA THR A 3 46.94 -18.89 -82.13
C THR A 3 46.71 -19.08 -80.62
N ARG A 4 46.79 -17.99 -79.83
CA ARG A 4 46.43 -17.99 -78.40
C ARG A 4 44.97 -17.62 -78.24
N LEU A 5 44.24 -18.45 -77.51
CA LEU A 5 42.83 -18.31 -77.15
C LEU A 5 42.66 -17.50 -75.86
N ALA A 6 41.49 -16.85 -75.76
CA ALA A 6 41.08 -15.85 -74.80
C ALA A 6 41.00 -16.30 -73.31
N SER A 7 41.12 -15.31 -72.42
CA SER A 7 40.90 -15.39 -70.97
C SER A 7 39.47 -14.96 -70.58
N LEU A 8 38.84 -15.71 -69.66
CA LEU A 8 37.89 -15.34 -68.57
C LEU A 8 37.14 -16.64 -68.18
N PRO A 9 36.88 -16.95 -66.88
CA PRO A 9 35.88 -16.20 -66.09
C PRO A 9 36.15 -16.10 -64.57
N GLY A 10 35.61 -15.05 -63.95
CA GLY A 10 35.59 -14.86 -62.48
C GLY A 10 34.26 -14.24 -62.06
N ALA A 11 33.17 -15.01 -62.11
CA ALA A 11 31.84 -14.51 -61.74
C ALA A 11 30.87 -15.60 -61.25
N PHE A 12 31.35 -16.65 -60.58
CA PHE A 12 30.48 -17.72 -60.07
C PHE A 12 30.52 -17.93 -58.55
N ASN A 13 31.50 -17.36 -57.83
CA ASN A 13 31.72 -17.72 -56.42
C ASN A 13 30.96 -16.83 -55.40
N ASN A 14 30.44 -15.67 -55.81
CA ASN A 14 29.79 -14.71 -54.88
C ASN A 14 28.27 -14.89 -54.76
N ILE A 15 27.64 -15.71 -55.62
CA ILE A 15 26.19 -15.95 -55.59
C ILE A 15 25.83 -17.04 -54.57
N PHE A 16 26.73 -18.01 -54.35
CA PHE A 16 26.55 -19.04 -53.32
C PHE A 16 26.76 -18.49 -51.89
N LEU A 17 27.62 -17.47 -51.72
CA LEU A 17 27.90 -16.89 -50.41
C LEU A 17 26.76 -15.98 -49.89
N THR A 18 26.02 -15.32 -50.79
CA THR A 18 24.88 -14.45 -50.42
C THR A 18 23.60 -15.23 -50.17
N LEU A 19 23.41 -16.40 -50.81
CA LEU A 19 22.25 -17.26 -50.56
C LEU A 19 22.31 -17.95 -49.18
N ALA A 20 23.52 -18.22 -48.67
CA ALA A 20 23.72 -18.80 -47.34
C ALA A 20 23.44 -17.83 -46.19
N LEU A 21 23.58 -16.51 -46.41
CA LEU A 21 23.34 -15.50 -45.38
C LEU A 21 21.83 -15.18 -45.19
N CYS A 22 21.00 -15.38 -46.23
CA CYS A 22 19.55 -15.18 -46.14
C CYS A 22 18.79 -16.37 -45.52
N VAL A 23 19.37 -17.56 -45.47
CA VAL A 23 18.71 -18.74 -44.85
C VAL A 23 18.85 -18.73 -43.32
N VAL A 24 19.89 -18.08 -42.79
CA VAL A 24 20.11 -17.97 -41.33
C VAL A 24 19.17 -16.94 -40.68
N SER A 25 18.73 -15.91 -41.41
CA SER A 25 17.83 -14.87 -40.90
C SER A 25 16.35 -15.28 -40.84
N LEU A 26 15.95 -16.41 -41.44
CA LEU A 26 14.57 -16.93 -41.33
C LEU A 26 14.32 -17.83 -40.10
N GLY A 27 15.36 -18.18 -39.33
CA GLY A 27 15.25 -19.10 -38.19
C GLY A 27 14.95 -18.45 -36.83
N ALA A 28 15.02 -17.12 -36.72
CA ALA A 28 14.76 -16.41 -35.46
C ALA A 28 13.28 -16.06 -35.27
N SER A 29 12.41 -17.07 -35.43
CA SER A 29 11.03 -16.97 -34.95
C SER A 29 11.04 -17.29 -33.47
N HIS A 30 11.35 -16.30 -32.62
CA HIS A 30 11.10 -16.45 -31.19
C HIS A 30 9.60 -16.72 -31.01
N PRO A 31 9.19 -17.84 -30.41
CA PRO A 31 7.80 -17.98 -29.98
C PRO A 31 7.57 -16.85 -28.99
N SER A 32 6.78 -15.84 -29.39
CA SER A 32 6.25 -14.89 -28.44
C SER A 32 5.30 -15.69 -27.56
N TYR A 33 5.79 -16.07 -26.38
CA TYR A 33 4.92 -16.50 -25.31
C TYR A 33 4.10 -15.27 -24.92
N ALA A 34 2.94 -15.13 -25.55
CA ALA A 34 1.88 -14.28 -25.05
C ALA A 34 1.50 -14.85 -23.69
N GLU A 35 1.98 -14.20 -22.63
CA GLU A 35 1.58 -14.50 -21.27
C GLU A 35 0.06 -14.38 -21.20
N TYR A 36 -0.61 -15.49 -20.91
CA TYR A 36 -2.06 -15.51 -20.70
C TYR A 36 -2.37 -14.62 -19.49
N GLN A 37 -2.71 -13.36 -19.73
CA GLN A 37 -3.28 -12.49 -18.71
C GLN A 37 -4.66 -13.04 -18.34
N LEU A 38 -4.75 -13.63 -17.16
CA LEU A 38 -6.02 -13.99 -16.54
C LEU A 38 -6.88 -12.73 -16.44
N LEU A 39 -7.96 -12.68 -17.20
CA LEU A 39 -8.94 -11.60 -17.08
C LEU A 39 -9.59 -11.72 -15.70
N ASP A 40 -9.40 -10.70 -14.87
CA ASP A 40 -9.94 -10.71 -13.52
C ASP A 40 -11.48 -10.68 -13.55
N ARG A 41 -12.10 -11.35 -12.57
CA ARG A 41 -13.56 -11.52 -12.53
C ARG A 41 -14.20 -10.47 -11.64
N ILE A 42 -15.38 -10.00 -12.02
CA ILE A 42 -16.21 -9.12 -11.20
C ILE A 42 -17.00 -9.99 -10.21
N VAL A 43 -16.90 -9.67 -8.92
CA VAL A 43 -17.62 -10.39 -7.84
C VAL A 43 -18.83 -9.61 -7.32
N ALA A 44 -18.82 -8.29 -7.47
CA ALA A 44 -19.95 -7.42 -7.16
C ALA A 44 -19.90 -6.12 -7.99
N ILE A 45 -21.04 -5.47 -8.15
CA ILE A 45 -21.17 -4.16 -8.80
C ILE A 45 -21.72 -3.20 -7.75
N ALA A 46 -21.07 -2.05 -7.58
CA ALA A 46 -21.42 -1.02 -6.62
C ALA A 46 -21.65 0.30 -7.37
N ASP A 47 -22.91 0.64 -7.63
CA ASP A 47 -23.31 1.76 -8.49
C ASP A 47 -22.58 1.74 -9.85
N ASP A 48 -21.62 2.66 -10.05
CA ASP A 48 -20.90 2.88 -11.31
C ASP A 48 -19.55 2.13 -11.37
N ASP A 49 -19.19 1.36 -10.32
CA ASP A 49 -17.89 0.69 -10.18
C ASP A 49 -18.03 -0.83 -9.95
N ALA A 50 -17.01 -1.58 -10.32
CA ALA A 50 -17.00 -3.05 -10.23
C ALA A 50 -15.96 -3.52 -9.20
N VAL A 51 -16.41 -4.33 -8.23
CA VAL A 51 -15.52 -4.96 -7.25
C VAL A 51 -14.92 -6.23 -7.88
N LEU A 52 -13.60 -6.24 -7.99
CA LEU A 52 -12.82 -7.30 -8.59
C LEU A 52 -12.52 -8.45 -7.62
N ALA A 53 -12.37 -9.66 -8.15
CA ALA A 53 -12.03 -10.85 -7.37
C ALA A 53 -10.60 -10.79 -6.80
N SER A 54 -9.64 -10.20 -7.53
CA SER A 54 -8.29 -9.97 -7.00
C SER A 54 -8.31 -9.06 -5.78
N HIS A 55 -9.03 -7.95 -5.85
CA HIS A 55 -9.11 -6.97 -4.76
C HIS A 55 -9.59 -7.58 -3.44
N VAL A 56 -10.65 -8.40 -3.49
CA VAL A 56 -11.15 -9.12 -2.30
C VAL A 56 -10.12 -10.12 -1.78
N ARG A 57 -9.46 -10.86 -2.68
CA ARG A 57 -8.42 -11.84 -2.32
C ARG A 57 -7.21 -11.19 -1.66
N ASP A 58 -6.75 -10.07 -2.18
CA ASP A 58 -5.57 -9.35 -1.69
C ASP A 58 -5.86 -8.78 -0.30
N LYS A 59 -7.05 -8.18 -0.09
CA LYS A 59 -7.50 -7.74 1.24
C LYS A 59 -7.61 -8.91 2.23
N MET A 60 -8.14 -10.06 1.80
CA MET A 60 -8.19 -11.25 2.66
C MET A 60 -6.80 -11.71 3.08
N GLN A 61 -5.84 -11.77 2.15
CA GLN A 61 -4.45 -12.13 2.44
C GLN A 61 -3.81 -11.13 3.42
N GLN A 62 -4.04 -9.84 3.22
CA GLN A 62 -3.54 -8.80 4.11
C GLN A 62 -4.11 -8.97 5.52
N ILE A 63 -5.43 -9.16 5.68
CA ILE A 63 -6.08 -9.37 6.99
C ILE A 63 -5.55 -10.63 7.66
N LYS A 64 -5.44 -11.75 6.93
CA LYS A 64 -4.86 -12.99 7.45
C LYS A 64 -3.43 -12.78 7.96
N SER A 65 -2.61 -12.03 7.21
CA SER A 65 -1.23 -11.74 7.61
C SER A 65 -1.15 -10.90 8.89
N VAL A 66 -2.06 -9.95 9.08
CA VAL A 66 -2.16 -9.12 10.29
C VAL A 66 -2.63 -9.94 11.48
N LEU A 67 -3.65 -10.79 11.31
CA LEU A 67 -4.15 -11.68 12.36
C LEU A 67 -3.08 -12.68 12.80
N ALA A 68 -2.36 -13.27 11.85
CA ALA A 68 -1.26 -14.19 12.13
C ALA A 68 -0.15 -13.52 12.95
N ARG A 69 0.25 -12.28 12.59
CA ARG A 69 1.25 -11.51 13.35
C ARG A 69 0.80 -11.14 14.76
N ARG A 70 -0.51 -11.00 14.99
CA ARG A 70 -1.11 -10.68 16.29
C ARG A 70 -1.43 -11.93 17.13
N GLY A 71 -1.24 -13.13 16.59
CA GLY A 71 -1.64 -14.37 17.26
C GLY A 71 -3.16 -14.53 17.43
N ALA A 72 -3.96 -13.80 16.63
CA ALA A 72 -5.41 -13.85 16.70
C ALA A 72 -5.95 -15.01 15.87
N ALA A 73 -7.07 -15.60 16.31
CA ALA A 73 -7.75 -16.65 15.54
C ALA A 73 -8.23 -16.11 14.19
N VAL A 74 -7.88 -16.82 13.11
CA VAL A 74 -8.33 -16.49 11.76
C VAL A 74 -9.73 -17.10 11.57
N PRO A 75 -10.76 -16.31 11.22
CA PRO A 75 -12.09 -16.83 10.91
C PRO A 75 -12.06 -17.80 9.71
N PRO A 76 -13.07 -18.67 9.57
CA PRO A 76 -13.21 -19.50 8.37
C PRO A 76 -13.22 -18.66 7.09
N ASP A 77 -12.61 -19.18 6.02
CA ASP A 77 -12.43 -18.45 4.76
C ASP A 77 -13.75 -17.96 4.14
N SER A 78 -14.84 -18.70 4.29
CA SER A 78 -16.16 -18.29 3.80
C SER A 78 -16.69 -17.04 4.52
N VAL A 79 -16.58 -17.01 5.85
CA VAL A 79 -17.02 -15.88 6.69
C VAL A 79 -16.13 -14.68 6.41
N LEU A 80 -14.81 -14.89 6.33
CA LEU A 80 -13.88 -13.81 6.02
C LEU A 80 -14.12 -13.25 4.63
N TYR A 81 -14.38 -14.10 3.63
CA TYR A 81 -14.68 -13.65 2.27
C TYR A 81 -15.90 -12.74 2.22
N GLU A 82 -17.01 -13.15 2.85
CA GLU A 82 -18.24 -12.35 2.89
C GLU A 82 -18.02 -11.00 3.57
N GLN A 83 -17.31 -10.99 4.71
CA GLN A 83 -16.98 -9.75 5.43
C GLN A 83 -16.10 -8.81 4.61
N VAL A 84 -15.10 -9.36 3.90
CA VAL A 84 -14.19 -8.56 3.07
C VAL A 84 -14.90 -8.05 1.81
N LEU A 85 -15.78 -8.86 1.21
CA LEU A 85 -16.59 -8.45 0.07
C LEU A 85 -17.52 -7.29 0.44
N GLU A 86 -18.28 -7.43 1.52
CA GLU A 86 -19.16 -6.37 2.02
C GLU A 86 -18.36 -5.09 2.31
N ARG A 87 -17.19 -5.25 2.95
CA ARG A 87 -16.30 -4.12 3.21
C ARG A 87 -15.80 -3.47 1.92
N ALA A 88 -15.46 -4.25 0.90
CA ALA A 88 -14.97 -3.74 -0.38
C ALA A 88 -16.06 -2.98 -1.14
N ILE A 89 -17.33 -3.44 -1.10
CA ILE A 89 -18.48 -2.73 -1.68
C ILE A 89 -18.65 -1.38 -0.97
N ILE A 90 -18.67 -1.36 0.36
CA ILE A 90 -18.80 -0.12 1.14
C ILE A 90 -17.63 0.84 0.84
N ASP A 91 -16.41 0.33 0.76
CA ASP A 91 -15.22 1.13 0.43
C ASP A 91 -15.36 1.76 -0.96
N SER A 92 -15.76 0.99 -1.99
CA SER A 92 -15.99 1.52 -3.35
C SER A 92 -17.05 2.64 -3.34
N LEU A 93 -18.19 2.44 -2.68
CA LEU A 93 -19.24 3.46 -2.57
C LEU A 93 -18.75 4.74 -1.87
N GLN A 94 -17.90 4.62 -0.84
CA GLN A 94 -17.33 5.76 -0.14
C GLN A 94 -16.32 6.53 -1.01
N LEU A 95 -15.48 5.82 -1.77
CA LEU A 95 -14.55 6.43 -2.71
C LEU A 95 -15.29 7.16 -3.83
N GLN A 96 -16.32 6.55 -4.40
CA GLN A 96 -17.16 7.20 -5.40
C GLN A 96 -17.80 8.49 -4.86
N ARG A 97 -18.29 8.49 -3.62
CA ARG A 97 -18.81 9.70 -2.98
C ARG A 97 -17.72 10.76 -2.78
N ALA A 98 -16.49 10.36 -2.44
CA ALA A 98 -15.38 11.29 -2.33
C ALA A 98 -15.07 11.96 -3.68
N TYR A 99 -15.02 11.18 -4.77
CA TYR A 99 -14.81 11.69 -6.12
C TYR A 99 -15.96 12.60 -6.59
N LYS A 100 -17.21 12.19 -6.38
CA LYS A 100 -18.42 13.00 -6.68
C LYS A 100 -18.43 14.32 -5.87
N ALA A 101 -17.86 14.32 -4.68
CA ALA A 101 -17.69 15.53 -3.85
C ALA A 101 -16.48 16.41 -4.26
N GLY A 102 -15.77 16.07 -5.34
CA GLY A 102 -14.63 16.81 -5.86
C GLY A 102 -13.34 16.64 -5.05
N MET A 103 -13.26 15.65 -4.15
CA MET A 103 -12.04 15.40 -3.38
C MET A 103 -10.95 14.82 -4.29
N ARG A 104 -9.74 15.38 -4.20
CA ARG A 104 -8.57 14.93 -4.95
C ARG A 104 -7.33 14.95 -4.06
N VAL A 105 -6.36 14.09 -4.37
CA VAL A 105 -5.05 14.06 -3.73
C VAL A 105 -4.04 14.57 -4.74
N SER A 106 -3.26 15.57 -4.39
CA SER A 106 -2.21 16.08 -5.27
C SER A 106 -1.03 15.10 -5.29
N ASP A 107 -0.22 15.12 -6.36
CA ASP A 107 0.96 14.27 -6.43
C ASP A 107 1.99 14.59 -5.34
N GLN A 108 2.07 15.86 -4.94
CA GLN A 108 2.92 16.27 -3.83
C GLN A 108 2.47 15.63 -2.52
N GLU A 109 1.18 15.73 -2.18
CA GLU A 109 0.65 15.12 -0.97
C GLU A 109 0.84 13.60 -0.96
N LEU A 110 0.68 12.98 -2.14
CA LEU A 110 0.88 11.55 -2.29
C LEU A 110 2.35 11.15 -2.10
N ASN A 111 3.29 11.93 -2.64
CA ASN A 111 4.73 11.72 -2.40
C ASN A 111 5.07 11.83 -0.91
N GLU A 112 4.61 12.89 -0.25
CA GLU A 112 4.83 13.08 1.19
C GLU A 112 4.21 11.93 2.00
N ALA A 113 3.06 11.41 1.59
CA ALA A 113 2.45 10.24 2.24
C ALA A 113 3.31 8.99 2.07
N MET A 114 3.82 8.73 0.86
CA MET A 114 4.71 7.60 0.60
C MET A 114 6.02 7.71 1.39
N GLU A 115 6.60 8.92 1.49
CA GLU A 115 7.79 9.18 2.30
C GLU A 115 7.53 8.92 3.79
N ARG A 116 6.38 9.35 4.32
CA ARG A 116 6.00 9.05 5.70
C ARG A 116 5.85 7.55 5.95
N ILE A 117 5.26 6.80 5.02
CA ILE A 117 5.12 5.34 5.13
C ILE A 117 6.50 4.66 5.09
N ALA A 118 7.38 5.07 4.18
CA ALA A 118 8.74 4.56 4.11
C ALA A 118 9.50 4.83 5.42
N ALA A 119 9.42 6.06 5.95
CA ALA A 119 10.05 6.44 7.21
C ALA A 119 9.52 5.65 8.41
N GLN A 120 8.21 5.35 8.47
CA GLN A 120 7.62 4.48 9.50
C GLN A 120 8.19 3.06 9.47
N ASN A 121 8.55 2.57 8.28
CA ASN A 121 9.21 1.28 8.09
C ASN A 121 10.75 1.38 8.21
N ARG A 122 11.28 2.54 8.63
CA ARG A 122 12.72 2.82 8.76
C ARG A 122 13.49 2.65 7.44
N MET A 123 12.83 2.95 6.33
CA MET A 123 13.36 2.84 4.97
C MET A 123 13.36 4.22 4.29
N SER A 124 14.27 4.42 3.34
CA SER A 124 14.14 5.51 2.37
C SER A 124 13.04 5.18 1.35
N LEU A 125 12.55 6.19 0.62
CA LEU A 125 11.53 5.96 -0.43
C LEU A 125 12.03 4.99 -1.52
N GLN A 126 13.32 5.05 -1.85
CA GLN A 126 13.94 4.14 -2.81
C GLN A 126 13.98 2.70 -2.28
N GLN A 127 14.44 2.51 -1.04
CA GLN A 127 14.45 1.19 -0.39
C GLN A 127 13.04 0.61 -0.24
N PHE A 128 12.06 1.47 0.04
CA PHE A 128 10.66 1.07 0.13
C PHE A 128 10.13 0.55 -1.21
N ARG A 129 10.47 1.20 -2.32
CA ARG A 129 10.14 0.72 -3.67
C ARG A 129 10.75 -0.67 -3.93
N GLU A 130 12.05 -0.82 -3.65
CA GLU A 130 12.75 -2.10 -3.84
C GLU A 130 12.13 -3.20 -2.97
N ALA A 131 11.77 -2.90 -1.73
CA ALA A 131 11.11 -3.84 -0.83
C ALA A 131 9.70 -4.27 -1.33
N LEU A 132 8.93 -3.33 -1.91
CA LEU A 132 7.64 -3.64 -2.52
C LEU A 132 7.81 -4.59 -3.71
N GLU A 133 8.75 -4.28 -4.61
CA GLU A 133 9.04 -5.11 -5.79
C GLU A 133 9.51 -6.51 -5.38
N GLN A 134 10.35 -6.63 -4.34
CA GLN A 134 10.76 -7.92 -3.77
C GLN A 134 9.60 -8.70 -3.16
N SER A 135 8.59 -8.02 -2.63
CA SER A 135 7.37 -8.63 -2.09
C SER A 135 6.34 -9.00 -3.17
N GLY A 136 6.63 -8.71 -4.45
CA GLY A 136 5.73 -8.93 -5.58
C GLY A 136 4.64 -7.86 -5.72
N GLN A 137 4.75 -6.73 -5.02
CA GLN A 137 3.82 -5.61 -5.12
C GLN A 137 4.40 -4.49 -6.00
N SER A 138 3.57 -3.95 -6.90
CA SER A 138 3.97 -2.81 -7.72
C SER A 138 3.94 -1.50 -6.92
N TYR A 139 4.98 -0.68 -7.05
CA TYR A 139 5.01 0.66 -6.48
C TYR A 139 3.83 1.54 -6.95
N LEU A 140 3.39 1.36 -8.21
CA LEU A 140 2.24 2.09 -8.74
C LEU A 140 0.93 1.65 -8.06
N ALA A 141 0.76 0.36 -7.82
CA ALA A 141 -0.41 -0.15 -7.09
C ALA A 141 -0.42 0.36 -5.64
N ALA A 142 0.73 0.33 -4.95
CA ALA A 142 0.85 0.88 -3.60
C ALA A 142 0.57 2.38 -3.54
N ARG A 143 1.02 3.14 -4.55
CA ARG A 143 0.73 4.58 -4.69
C ARG A 143 -0.76 4.83 -4.90
N GLU A 144 -1.43 4.03 -5.73
CA GLU A 144 -2.88 4.14 -5.94
C GLU A 144 -3.66 3.80 -4.67
N GLN A 145 -3.32 2.70 -4.01
CA GLN A 145 -3.92 2.32 -2.73
C GLN A 145 -3.75 3.43 -1.68
N THR A 146 -2.57 4.04 -1.60
CA THR A 146 -2.31 5.15 -0.67
C THR A 146 -3.20 6.37 -0.99
N ARG A 147 -3.45 6.64 -2.28
CA ARG A 147 -4.38 7.70 -2.71
C ARG A 147 -5.80 7.41 -2.23
N GLU A 148 -6.28 6.19 -2.46
CA GLU A 148 -7.60 5.75 -2.00
C GLU A 148 -7.73 5.84 -0.48
N GLU A 149 -6.72 5.41 0.28
CA GLU A 149 -6.70 5.49 1.75
C GLU A 149 -6.75 6.94 2.26
N ILE A 150 -6.07 7.87 1.58
CA ILE A 150 -6.15 9.32 1.90
C ILE A 150 -7.58 9.83 1.65
N LEU A 151 -8.16 9.53 0.50
CA LEU A 151 -9.54 9.94 0.17
C LEU A 151 -10.55 9.36 1.15
N MET A 152 -10.40 8.08 1.49
CA MET A 152 -11.24 7.36 2.44
C MET A 152 -11.23 8.04 3.81
N ARG A 153 -10.04 8.36 4.35
CA ARG A 153 -9.92 9.06 5.63
C ARG A 153 -10.58 10.44 5.58
N ARG A 154 -10.40 11.18 4.49
CA ARG A 154 -11.00 12.52 4.32
C ARG A 154 -12.52 12.48 4.28
N ILE A 155 -13.12 11.55 3.53
CA ILE A 155 -14.59 11.45 3.45
C ILE A 155 -15.18 11.00 4.79
N GLN A 156 -14.51 10.10 5.50
CA GLN A 156 -14.91 9.68 6.84
C GLN A 156 -14.83 10.84 7.83
N GLN A 157 -13.71 11.56 7.89
CA GLN A 157 -13.54 12.72 8.76
C GLN A 157 -14.59 13.79 8.47
N ARG A 158 -14.84 14.13 7.19
CA ARG A 158 -15.88 15.09 6.81
C ARG A 158 -17.27 14.64 7.26
N SER A 159 -17.57 13.35 7.13
CA SER A 159 -18.86 12.79 7.53
C SER A 159 -19.07 12.80 9.04
N VAL A 160 -18.01 12.55 9.81
CA VAL A 160 -18.04 12.60 11.29
C VAL A 160 -18.19 14.04 11.77
N MET A 161 -17.38 14.97 11.25
CA MET A 161 -17.44 16.39 11.63
C MET A 161 -18.80 17.03 11.33
N ARG A 162 -19.49 16.62 10.25
CA ARG A 162 -20.84 17.11 9.95
C ARG A 162 -21.91 16.63 10.93
N LYS A 163 -21.68 15.52 11.63
CA LYS A 163 -22.62 14.94 12.59
C LYS A 163 -22.38 15.44 14.02
N MET A 164 -21.20 15.99 14.29
CA MET A 164 -20.83 16.50 15.60
C MET A 164 -21.04 18.01 15.65
N SER A 165 -21.96 18.45 16.50
CA SER A 165 -22.08 19.86 16.90
C SER A 165 -22.04 19.87 18.41
N ILE A 166 -20.94 20.40 18.96
CA ILE A 166 -20.77 20.53 20.40
C ILE A 166 -21.22 21.94 20.77
N THR A 167 -22.21 22.04 21.65
CA THR A 167 -22.70 23.33 22.14
C THR A 167 -21.86 23.81 23.31
N GLN A 168 -21.81 25.13 23.53
CA GLN A 168 -21.10 25.69 24.68
C GLN A 168 -21.66 25.14 26.00
N SER A 169 -22.98 24.95 26.08
CA SER A 169 -23.63 24.37 27.25
C SER A 169 -23.20 22.93 27.53
N GLU A 170 -22.96 22.09 26.50
CA GLU A 170 -22.40 20.75 26.68
C GLU A 170 -20.95 20.80 27.20
N VAL A 171 -20.15 21.76 26.74
CA VAL A 171 -18.80 21.99 27.26
C VAL A 171 -18.86 22.37 28.74
N ASP A 172 -19.71 23.35 29.10
CA ASP A 172 -19.83 23.82 30.47
C ASP A 172 -20.34 22.71 31.41
N ASN A 173 -21.35 21.93 30.95
CA ASN A 173 -21.86 20.78 31.68
C ASN A 173 -20.79 19.68 31.85
N PHE A 174 -19.97 19.44 30.82
CA PHE A 174 -18.88 18.48 30.90
C PHE A 174 -17.79 18.95 31.87
N LEU A 175 -17.39 20.21 31.84
CA LEU A 175 -16.40 20.78 32.77
C LEU A 175 -16.88 20.76 34.22
N ALA A 176 -18.20 20.93 34.45
CA ALA A 176 -18.80 20.82 35.77
C ALA A 176 -18.91 19.37 36.29
N SER A 177 -18.88 18.37 35.41
CA SER A 177 -18.95 16.95 35.79
C SER A 177 -17.71 16.48 36.57
N GLU A 178 -17.83 15.39 37.34
CA GLU A 178 -16.66 14.80 38.03
C GLU A 178 -15.53 14.43 37.08
N GLN A 179 -15.85 13.97 35.87
CA GLN A 179 -14.87 13.64 34.83
C GLN A 179 -14.15 14.90 34.33
N GLY A 180 -14.89 16.00 34.10
CA GLY A 180 -14.30 17.29 33.75
C GLY A 180 -13.42 17.84 34.85
N GLN A 181 -13.87 17.77 36.10
CA GLN A 181 -13.08 18.20 37.25
C GLN A 181 -11.79 17.39 37.41
N LYS A 182 -11.81 16.07 37.14
CA LYS A 182 -10.60 15.22 37.13
C LYS A 182 -9.58 15.63 36.06
N LEU A 183 -10.04 16.05 34.89
CA LEU A 183 -9.15 16.54 33.82
C LEU A 183 -8.56 17.92 34.14
N LEU A 184 -9.24 18.69 34.99
CA LEU A 184 -8.76 19.99 35.48
C LEU A 184 -7.90 19.86 36.75
N GLN A 185 -7.75 18.66 37.31
CA GLN A 185 -6.85 18.46 38.44
C GLN A 185 -5.41 18.67 37.98
N PRO A 186 -4.59 19.40 38.77
CA PRO A 186 -3.19 19.58 38.44
C PRO A 186 -2.47 18.23 38.42
N GLU A 187 -1.81 17.92 37.30
CA GLU A 187 -0.87 16.82 37.23
C GLU A 187 0.45 17.23 37.88
N PHE A 188 0.92 16.42 38.84
CA PHE A 188 2.20 16.63 39.51
C PHE A 188 3.26 15.70 38.91
N ASN A 189 4.33 16.27 38.38
CA ASN A 189 5.53 15.51 38.05
C ASN A 189 6.44 15.48 39.29
N ILE A 190 6.50 14.34 39.97
CA ILE A 190 7.20 14.19 41.25
C ILE A 190 8.50 13.42 41.02
N ASP A 191 9.62 14.07 41.26
CA ASP A 191 10.91 13.41 41.40
C ASP A 191 11.12 12.98 42.85
N HIS A 192 11.30 11.67 43.07
CA HIS A 192 11.56 11.10 44.39
C HIS A 192 12.99 10.58 44.46
N ILE A 193 13.79 11.15 45.37
CA ILE A 193 15.09 10.61 45.75
C ILE A 193 14.93 9.90 47.09
N LEU A 194 15.09 8.58 47.09
CA LEU A 194 15.12 7.77 48.29
C LEU A 194 16.56 7.66 48.79
N LEU A 195 16.82 8.15 50.00
CA LEU A 195 18.09 7.91 50.70
C LEU A 195 17.91 6.72 51.64
N PRO A 196 18.39 5.51 51.29
CA PRO A 196 18.25 4.34 52.14
C PRO A 196 19.11 4.50 53.40
N LEU A 197 18.49 4.45 54.57
CA LEU A 197 19.20 4.42 55.85
C LEU A 197 19.37 2.96 56.30
N PRO A 198 20.57 2.57 56.79
CA PRO A 198 20.79 1.24 57.35
C PRO A 198 19.97 1.06 58.63
N ALA A 199 19.46 -0.15 58.86
CA ALA A 199 18.58 -0.50 59.99
C ALA A 199 19.20 -0.28 61.39
N SER A 200 20.51 0.02 61.47
CA SER A 200 21.25 0.30 62.69
C SER A 200 21.42 1.80 63.01
N ALA A 201 20.71 2.69 62.31
CA ALA A 201 20.74 4.13 62.60
C ALA A 201 20.02 4.41 63.94
N SER A 202 20.79 4.85 64.95
CA SER A 202 20.29 5.28 66.26
C SER A 202 19.45 6.55 66.15
N ASP A 203 18.46 6.70 67.03
CA ASP A 203 17.43 7.77 67.04
C ASP A 203 17.94 9.23 67.05
N ALA A 204 19.25 9.46 67.20
CA ALA A 204 19.87 10.77 67.20
C ALA A 204 20.05 11.42 65.80
N VAL A 205 19.71 10.73 64.70
CA VAL A 205 19.85 11.23 63.31
C VAL A 205 18.50 11.27 62.57
N ARG A 206 17.38 11.36 63.31
CA ARG A 206 16.01 11.36 62.75
C ARG A 206 15.32 12.74 62.71
N GLU A 207 16.01 13.83 63.07
CA GLU A 207 15.57 15.22 62.80
C GLU A 207 16.33 15.79 61.60
#